data_AF-A0A699WIB5-F1
#
_entry.id   AF-A0A699WIB5-F1
#
_cell.length_a   1.000
_cell.length_b   1.000
_cell.length_c   1.000
_cell.angle_alpha   90.00
_cell.angle_beta   90.00
_cell.angle_gamma   90.00
#
_symmetry.space_group_name_H-M   'P 1'
#
loop_
_entity.id
_entity.type
_entity.pdbx_description
1 polymer ?
#
loop_
_entity_poly.entity_id
_entity_poly.type
_entity_poly.pdbx_seq_one_letter_code
_entity_poly.pdbx_strand_id
1 'polypeptide(L)'
;FTDHKSLQHILDQKELNKRQRRWLELHSDYDCEIRYHPGKANVVADALSRKEREPPLRVRALVMTIGLDLPRQILNAQTEAKKPENIKEEDVGGMLVENSRDPEKVRKDKLEPRADGTLCLNGRSWLPCYGDLRTV
;
A
#
# COMPACT_ATOMS: atom_id res chain seq x y z
N PHE A 1 -10.99 -11.77 -34.99
CA PHE A 1 -11.42 -13.18 -35.11
C PHE A 1 -11.39 -13.84 -33.74
N THR A 2 -12.42 -14.61 -33.37
CA THR A 2 -12.51 -15.39 -32.12
C THR A 2 -13.13 -16.76 -32.36
N ASP A 3 -12.69 -17.77 -31.61
CA ASP A 3 -13.31 -19.11 -31.58
C ASP A 3 -14.48 -19.21 -30.60
N HIS A 4 -14.78 -18.14 -29.87
CA HIS A 4 -15.89 -18.09 -28.96
C HIS A 4 -17.12 -17.50 -29.64
N LYS A 5 -17.99 -18.39 -30.13
CA LYS A 5 -19.17 -18.04 -30.96
C LYS A 5 -20.10 -17.00 -30.33
N SER A 6 -20.28 -17.01 -29.01
CA SER A 6 -21.18 -16.07 -28.33
C SER A 6 -20.64 -14.63 -28.34
N LEU A 7 -19.33 -14.41 -28.44
CA LEU A 7 -18.75 -13.06 -28.51
C LEU A 7 -19.09 -12.32 -29.80
N GLN A 8 -19.45 -13.03 -30.87
CA GLN A 8 -19.89 -12.40 -32.10
C GLN A 8 -21.11 -11.50 -31.90
N HIS A 9 -21.96 -11.82 -30.90
CA HIS A 9 -23.21 -11.12 -30.65
C HIS A 9 -23.13 -10.12 -29.48
N ILE A 10 -21.94 -9.86 -28.93
CA ILE A 10 -21.79 -9.03 -27.72
C ILE A 10 -22.19 -7.57 -27.95
N LEU A 11 -22.09 -7.08 -29.20
CA LEU A 11 -22.47 -5.72 -29.60
C LEU A 11 -23.98 -5.57 -29.77
N ASP A 12 -24.67 -6.64 -30.16
CA ASP A 12 -26.12 -6.64 -30.41
C ASP A 12 -26.94 -6.96 -29.15
N GLN A 13 -26.29 -7.38 -28.07
CA GLN A 13 -26.94 -7.78 -26.83
C GLN A 13 -27.48 -6.57 -26.05
N LYS A 14 -28.79 -6.56 -25.83
CA LYS A 14 -29.50 -5.49 -25.12
C LYS A 14 -29.18 -5.43 -23.62
N GLU A 15 -28.91 -6.58 -23.00
CA GLU A 15 -28.58 -6.69 -21.59
C GLU A 15 -27.19 -7.29 -21.41
N LEU A 16 -26.29 -6.50 -20.81
CA LEU A 16 -24.91 -6.89 -20.57
C LEU A 16 -24.57 -6.81 -19.08
N ASN A 17 -23.83 -7.81 -18.60
CA ASN A 17 -23.25 -7.81 -17.26
C ASN A 17 -22.24 -6.65 -17.13
N LYS A 18 -22.04 -6.13 -15.91
CA LYS A 18 -21.05 -5.07 -15.60
C LYS A 18 -19.66 -5.38 -16.17
N ARG A 19 -19.25 -6.66 -16.13
CA ARG A 19 -17.98 -7.09 -16.74
C ARG A 19 -17.98 -6.84 -18.25
N GLN A 20 -19.01 -7.30 -18.97
CA GLN A 20 -19.11 -7.13 -20.42
C GLN A 20 -19.19 -5.65 -20.82
N ARG A 21 -19.91 -4.83 -20.06
CA ARG A 21 -19.93 -3.37 -20.26
C ARG A 21 -18.55 -2.74 -20.16
N ARG A 22 -17.78 -3.08 -19.12
CA ARG A 22 -16.40 -2.61 -18.97
C ARG A 22 -15.49 -3.07 -20.12
N TRP A 23 -15.71 -4.28 -20.64
CA TRP A 23 -14.98 -4.74 -21.83
C TRP A 23 -15.36 -3.97 -23.09
N LEU A 24 -16.65 -3.61 -23.26
CA LEU A 24 -17.11 -2.81 -24.40
C LEU A 24 -16.58 -1.39 -24.37
N GLU A 25 -16.50 -0.76 -23.19
CA GLU A 25 -15.87 0.58 -23.04
C GLU A 25 -14.43 0.58 -23.56
N LEU A 26 -13.67 -0.47 -23.27
CA LEU A 26 -12.30 -0.62 -23.80
C LEU A 26 -12.29 -0.91 -25.31
N HIS A 27 -13.27 -1.68 -25.79
CA HIS A 27 -13.33 -2.09 -27.18
C HIS A 27 -13.80 -0.97 -28.11
N SER A 28 -14.58 0.00 -27.63
CA SER A 28 -15.02 1.15 -28.43
C SER A 28 -13.88 2.08 -28.84
N ASP A 29 -12.72 1.99 -28.19
CA ASP A 29 -11.53 2.78 -28.54
C ASP A 29 -10.84 2.27 -29.81
N TYR A 30 -11.25 1.11 -30.34
CA TYR A 30 -10.64 0.46 -31.49
C TYR A 30 -11.68 0.20 -32.59
N ASP A 31 -11.33 0.55 -33.83
CA ASP A 31 -12.11 0.18 -35.02
C ASP A 31 -11.88 -1.29 -35.38
N CYS A 32 -12.54 -2.21 -34.66
CA CYS A 32 -12.39 -3.64 -34.89
C CYS A 32 -13.73 -4.40 -34.93
N GLU A 33 -13.79 -5.42 -35.80
CA GLU A 33 -14.97 -6.27 -36.00
C GLU A 33 -14.75 -7.65 -35.38
N ILE A 34 -15.71 -8.12 -34.58
CA ILE A 34 -15.67 -9.43 -33.93
C ILE A 34 -16.27 -10.49 -34.86
N ARG A 35 -15.41 -11.23 -35.57
CA ARG A 35 -15.80 -12.36 -36.43
C ARG A 35 -15.50 -13.72 -35.80
N TYR A 36 -16.46 -14.64 -35.89
CA TYR A 36 -16.22 -16.03 -35.48
C TYR A 36 -15.33 -16.77 -36.48
N HIS A 37 -14.43 -17.62 -35.98
CA HIS A 37 -13.77 -18.65 -36.77
C HIS A 37 -13.68 -19.96 -35.98
N PRO A 38 -13.66 -21.12 -36.64
CA PRO A 38 -13.53 -22.40 -35.94
C PRO A 38 -12.21 -22.48 -35.15
N GLY A 39 -12.24 -23.10 -33.97
CA GLY A 39 -11.04 -23.28 -33.13
C GLY A 39 -9.87 -23.98 -33.83
N LYS A 40 -10.15 -24.83 -34.84
CA LYS A 40 -9.11 -25.45 -35.69
C LYS A 40 -8.29 -24.43 -36.50
N ALA A 41 -8.83 -23.24 -36.74
CA ALA A 41 -8.12 -22.12 -37.37
C ALA A 41 -7.50 -21.16 -36.33
N ASN A 42 -7.75 -21.37 -35.02
CA ASN A 42 -7.21 -20.54 -33.92
C ASN A 42 -5.90 -21.05 -33.33
N VAL A 43 -5.19 -21.92 -34.06
CA VAL A 43 -4.01 -22.63 -33.56
C VAL A 43 -2.95 -21.68 -33.00
N VAL A 44 -2.72 -20.55 -33.67
CA VAL A 44 -1.72 -19.56 -33.23
C VAL A 44 -2.11 -18.93 -31.89
N ALA A 45 -3.34 -18.44 -31.75
CA ALA A 45 -3.77 -17.82 -30.51
C ALA A 45 -3.90 -18.83 -29.36
N ASP A 46 -4.38 -20.05 -29.65
CA ASP A 46 -4.48 -21.14 -28.67
C ASP A 46 -3.08 -21.55 -28.18
N ALA A 47 -2.10 -21.69 -29.08
CA ALA A 47 -0.72 -21.99 -28.73
C ALA A 47 -0.10 -20.89 -27.84
N LEU A 48 -0.36 -19.61 -28.16
CA LEU A 48 0.11 -18.48 -27.35
C LEU A 48 -0.59 -18.41 -25.99
N SER A 49 -1.89 -18.73 -25.93
CA SER A 49 -2.66 -18.73 -24.69
C SER A 49 -2.23 -19.85 -23.73
N ARG A 50 -1.76 -20.98 -24.27
CA ARG A 50 -1.28 -22.12 -23.48
C ARG A 50 0.19 -22.05 -23.14
N LYS A 51 0.95 -21.12 -23.74
CA LYS A 51 2.35 -20.92 -23.40
C LYS A 51 2.42 -20.56 -21.92
N GLU A 52 3.13 -21.40 -21.16
CA GLU A 52 3.37 -21.18 -19.74
C GLU A 52 4.02 -19.80 -19.59
N ARG A 53 3.28 -18.87 -18.97
CA ARG A 53 3.89 -17.63 -18.50
C ARG A 53 4.75 -18.06 -17.34
N GLU A 54 6.07 -17.91 -17.48
CA GLU A 54 6.95 -17.98 -16.31
C GLU A 54 6.28 -17.15 -15.22
N PRO A 55 6.01 -17.74 -14.04
CA PRO A 55 5.40 -16.98 -12.96
C PRO A 55 6.28 -15.74 -12.79
N PRO A 56 5.70 -14.52 -12.84
CA PRO A 56 6.51 -13.33 -12.66
C PRO A 56 7.29 -13.54 -11.38
N LEU A 57 8.61 -13.34 -11.43
CA LEU A 57 9.46 -13.43 -10.24
C LEU A 57 8.83 -12.49 -9.22
N ARG A 58 8.06 -13.05 -8.30
CA ARG A 58 7.47 -12.33 -7.19
C ARG A 58 8.65 -12.11 -6.26
N VAL A 59 9.40 -11.05 -6.54
CA VAL A 59 10.34 -10.50 -5.58
C VAL A 59 9.46 -10.10 -4.41
N ARG A 60 9.38 -10.96 -3.39
CA ARG A 60 9.11 -10.47 -2.04
C ARG A 60 10.18 -9.43 -1.84
N ALA A 61 9.79 -8.21 -1.47
CA ALA A 61 10.73 -7.31 -0.85
C ALA A 61 11.31 -8.08 0.35
N LEU A 62 12.44 -8.75 0.15
CA LEU A 62 13.37 -9.04 1.22
C LEU A 62 13.66 -7.64 1.72
N VAL A 63 13.08 -7.30 2.88
CA VAL A 63 13.45 -6.14 3.66
C VAL A 63 14.97 -6.14 3.60
N MET A 64 15.52 -5.21 2.83
CA MET A 64 16.95 -5.05 2.75
C MET A 64 17.31 -4.49 4.12
N THR A 65 17.60 -5.39 5.06
CA THR A 65 18.46 -5.17 6.21
C THR A 65 19.89 -4.92 5.73
N ILE A 66 20.06 -4.13 4.65
CA ILE A 66 21.27 -3.35 4.43
C ILE A 66 21.16 -2.24 5.47
N GLY A 67 21.53 -2.59 6.71
CA GLY A 67 21.36 -1.73 7.86
C GLY A 67 22.19 -0.46 7.70
N LEU A 68 21.66 0.67 8.16
CA LEU A 68 22.44 1.86 8.45
C LEU A 68 21.75 2.63 9.57
N ASP A 69 21.97 2.20 10.82
CA ASP A 69 21.80 2.96 12.08
C ASP A 69 20.42 3.59 12.37
N LEU A 70 19.44 3.58 11.46
CA LEU A 70 18.21 4.37 11.59
C LEU A 70 17.36 3.97 12.80
N PRO A 71 17.11 2.68 13.10
CA PRO A 71 16.42 2.32 14.34
C PRO A 71 17.16 2.81 15.60
N ARG A 72 18.50 2.83 15.56
CA ARG A 72 19.35 3.30 16.65
C ARG A 72 19.36 4.83 16.74
N GLN A 73 19.34 5.55 15.62
CA GLN A 73 19.20 7.00 15.57
C GLN A 73 17.83 7.44 16.08
N ILE A 74 16.77 6.75 15.67
CA ILE A 74 15.41 6.97 16.19
C ILE A 74 15.39 6.77 17.70
N LEU A 75 15.95 5.67 18.20
CA LEU A 75 16.00 5.41 19.64
C LEU A 75 16.77 6.52 20.38
N ASN A 76 17.96 6.90 19.90
CA ASN A 76 18.76 7.96 20.50
C ASN A 76 18.01 9.30 20.51
N ALA A 77 17.41 9.67 19.39
CA ALA A 77 16.64 10.90 19.26
C ALA A 77 15.43 10.90 20.22
N GLN A 78 14.72 9.78 20.33
CA GLN A 78 13.61 9.63 21.27
C GLN A 78 14.06 9.72 22.73
N THR A 79 15.21 9.14 23.09
CA THR A 79 15.74 9.23 24.46
C THR A 79 16.10 10.65 24.86
N GLU A 80 16.65 11.44 23.92
CA GLU A 80 16.96 12.85 24.14
C GLU A 80 15.69 13.71 24.20
N ALA A 81 14.74 13.47 23.31
CA ALA A 81 13.46 14.19 23.27
C ALA A 81 12.57 13.92 24.51
N LYS A 82 12.68 12.74 25.14
CA LYS A 82 11.91 12.39 26.35
C LYS A 82 12.40 13.11 27.63
N LYS A 83 13.59 13.74 27.61
CA LYS A 83 14.08 14.48 28.77
C LYS A 83 13.09 15.58 29.18
N PRO A 84 12.91 15.86 30.48
CA PRO A 84 11.90 16.82 30.97
C PRO A 84 12.10 18.25 30.46
N GLU A 85 13.32 18.57 30.03
CA GLU A 85 13.69 19.84 29.41
C GLU A 85 13.14 19.95 27.97
N ASN A 86 13.24 18.87 27.18
CA ASN A 86 12.93 18.85 25.74
C ASN A 86 11.47 18.45 25.45
N ILE A 87 10.86 17.62 26.31
CA ILE A 87 9.53 17.06 26.06
C ILE A 87 8.43 18.12 25.97
N LYS A 88 8.62 19.28 26.63
CA LYS A 88 7.67 20.40 26.59
C LYS A 88 7.59 21.04 25.20
N GLU A 89 8.70 21.04 24.45
CA GLU A 89 8.76 21.59 23.10
C GLU A 89 8.24 20.58 22.07
N GLU A 90 8.43 19.29 22.32
CA GLU A 90 7.91 18.21 21.48
C GLU A 90 6.41 17.95 21.67
N ASP A 91 5.86 18.24 22.85
CA ASP A 91 4.44 18.07 23.18
C ASP A 91 3.57 19.18 22.59
N VAL A 92 3.43 19.17 21.26
CA VAL A 92 2.56 20.10 20.54
C VAL A 92 1.09 19.75 20.82
N GLY A 93 0.45 20.56 21.66
CA GLY A 93 -0.99 20.46 21.92
C GLY A 93 -1.43 19.27 22.77
N GLY A 94 -0.57 18.72 23.64
CA GLY A 94 -0.90 17.57 24.49
C GLY A 94 -0.95 16.25 23.73
N MET A 95 -0.22 16.16 22.62
CA MET A 95 -0.16 14.99 21.75
C MET A 95 0.65 13.84 22.38
N LEU A 96 1.65 14.17 23.20
CA LEU A 96 2.53 13.21 23.86
C LEU A 96 2.14 13.01 25.32
N VAL A 97 1.74 14.09 26.00
CA VAL A 97 1.35 14.07 27.41
C VAL A 97 -0.11 14.47 27.55
N GLU A 98 -0.91 13.60 28.16
CA GLU A 98 -2.27 13.99 28.52
C GLU A 98 -2.24 14.88 29.77
N ASN A 99 -2.30 16.20 29.55
CA ASN A 99 -2.52 17.16 30.62
C ASN A 99 -3.97 17.07 31.09
N SER A 100 -4.23 16.17 32.05
CA SER A 100 -5.49 16.16 32.78
C SER A 100 -5.73 17.52 33.41
N ARG A 101 -6.93 18.08 33.25
CA ARG A 101 -7.36 19.31 33.95
C ARG A 101 -7.42 19.13 35.47
N ASP A 102 -7.41 17.87 35.92
CA ASP A 102 -7.48 17.48 37.31
C ASP A 102 -6.06 17.32 37.89
N PRO A 103 -5.64 18.16 38.86
CA PRO A 103 -4.28 18.21 39.39
C PRO A 103 -3.82 16.94 40.11
N GLU A 104 -4.75 16.04 40.49
CA GLU A 104 -4.43 14.75 41.11
C GLU A 104 -4.21 13.61 40.09
N LYS A 105 -4.59 13.80 38.82
CA LYS A 105 -4.41 12.78 37.79
C LYS A 105 -2.96 12.79 37.30
N VAL A 106 -2.23 11.71 37.62
CA VAL A 106 -0.89 11.42 37.13
C VAL A 106 -0.82 11.65 35.61
N ARG A 107 0.16 12.46 35.18
CA ARG A 107 0.47 12.67 33.76
C ARG A 107 0.69 11.31 33.09
N LYS A 108 -0.12 10.98 32.08
CA LYS A 108 0.02 9.74 31.31
C LYS A 108 0.70 10.03 29.98
N ASP A 109 1.85 9.38 29.78
CA ASP A 109 2.52 9.33 28.47
C ASP A 109 1.64 8.51 27.52
N LYS A 110 1.34 9.07 26.34
CA LYS A 110 0.60 8.36 25.26
C LYS A 110 1.50 7.48 24.39
N LEU A 111 2.79 7.40 24.73
CA LEU A 111 3.80 6.68 23.96
C LEU A 111 3.90 5.22 24.41
N GLU A 112 3.77 4.32 23.43
CA GLU A 112 3.83 2.87 23.63
C GLU A 112 5.20 2.32 23.18
N PRO A 113 5.89 1.50 24.00
CA PRO A 113 7.17 0.90 23.61
C PRO A 113 6.98 -0.29 22.65
N ARG A 114 7.91 -0.45 21.70
CA ARG A 114 8.04 -1.64 20.84
C ARG A 114 9.06 -2.64 21.39
N ALA A 115 9.08 -3.84 20.78
CA ALA A 115 10.05 -4.89 21.10
C ALA A 115 11.52 -4.48 20.86
N ASP A 116 11.76 -3.50 19.98
CA ASP A 116 13.10 -2.93 19.70
C ASP A 116 13.45 -1.73 20.59
N GLY A 117 12.58 -1.39 21.55
CA GLY A 117 12.77 -0.26 22.47
C GLY A 117 12.32 1.10 21.93
N THR A 118 11.96 1.21 20.65
CA THR A 118 11.46 2.47 20.09
C THR A 118 10.05 2.80 20.59
N LEU A 119 9.74 4.08 20.74
CA LEU A 119 8.45 4.59 21.19
C LEU A 119 7.52 4.87 20.01
N CYS A 120 6.23 4.63 20.22
CA CYS A 120 5.19 4.77 19.22
C CYS A 120 4.00 5.59 19.72
N LEU A 121 3.36 6.28 18.79
CA LEU A 121 2.09 6.95 19.01
C LEU A 121 1.07 6.39 18.02
N ASN A 122 -0.06 5.87 18.52
CA ASN A 122 -1.13 5.29 17.70
C ASN A 122 -0.64 4.20 16.73
N GLY A 123 0.24 3.31 17.18
CA GLY A 123 0.78 2.21 16.38
C GLY A 123 1.82 2.60 15.32
N ARG A 124 2.27 3.86 15.27
CA ARG A 124 3.35 4.34 14.38
C ARG A 124 4.56 4.82 15.18
N SER A 125 5.77 4.64 14.65
CA SER A 125 7.00 5.13 15.29
C SER A 125 6.93 6.65 15.49
N TRP A 126 7.18 7.11 16.71
CA TRP A 126 7.23 8.54 17.02
C TRP A 126 8.59 9.09 16.59
N LEU A 127 8.60 9.99 15.60
CA LEU A 127 9.82 10.67 15.19
C LEU A 127 9.84 12.07 15.83
N PRO A 128 10.74 12.35 16.80
CA PRO A 128 10.86 13.68 17.41
C PRO A 128 11.44 14.70 16.42
N CYS A 129 11.32 15.99 16.71
CA CYS A 129 12.06 17.04 15.99
C CYS A 129 13.56 16.95 16.28
N TYR A 130 13.92 16.45 17.46
CA TYR A 130 15.30 16.20 17.84
C TYR A 130 16.00 15.19 16.90
N GLY A 131 17.26 15.46 16.54
CA GLY A 131 18.12 14.53 15.78
C GLY A 131 17.98 14.58 14.26
N ASP A 132 17.33 15.63 13.71
CA ASP A 132 17.21 15.90 12.26
C ASP A 132 16.61 14.74 11.44
N LEU A 133 15.83 13.86 12.09
CA LEU A 133 15.19 12.71 11.46
C LEU A 133 13.93 13.09 10.66
N ARG A 134 13.45 14.33 10.80
CA ARG A 134 12.35 14.90 10.04
C ARG A 134 12.65 16.37 9.74
N THR A 135 12.36 16.82 8.52
CA THR A 135 12.32 18.25 8.19
C THR A 135 11.04 18.86 8.77
N VAL A 136 11.19 19.98 9.48
CA VAL A 136 10.10 20.77 10.07
C VAL A 136 9.41 21.63 9.02
#